data_AF-A0ABD6WAQ1-F1
#
_entry.id   AF-A0ABD6WAQ1-F1
#
_cell.length_a   1.000
_cell.length_b   1.000
_cell.length_c   1.000
_cell.angle_alpha   90.00
_cell.angle_beta   90.00
_cell.angle_gamma   90.00
#
_symmetry.space_group_name_H-M   'P 1'
#
loop_
_entity.id
_entity.type
_entity.pdbx_description
1 polymer ?
#
loop_
_entity_poly.entity_id
_entity_poly.type
_entity_poly.pdbx_seq_one_letter_code
_entity_poly.pdbx_strand_id
1 'polypeptide(L)'
;MAKRSLLSCPVVRDAVLVLGQLVREARVARRWTRDGRTGEKEQRARYVTSPDVLAVLRRHGPTRADPSPELFARIAFAKAISNSDDHARNHAAFWDGHHRSLIPAYDLAPGNRSGETASQALGYGRSGERRVPAAALLPTAPVCGLDLREGRAVVERILGAVLDGFDDAVEQARVPERDRSRLPGHLVLNPGVPHDLTGVVTGWTGGVGPASRTTRRADPRQGARSASAEGRVQE
;
A
#
# COMPACT_ATOMS: atom_id res chain seq x y z
N MET A 1 13.19 35.44 -27.20
CA MET A 1 13.82 34.14 -26.84
C MET A 1 14.46 34.27 -25.46
N ALA A 2 13.76 33.84 -24.41
CA ALA A 2 14.29 33.90 -23.04
C ALA A 2 15.05 32.61 -22.71
N LYS A 3 16.34 32.72 -22.38
CA LYS A 3 17.15 31.60 -21.88
C LYS A 3 16.58 31.18 -20.52
N ARG A 4 16.01 29.98 -20.46
CA ARG A 4 15.66 29.30 -19.20
C ARG A 4 16.94 29.13 -18.37
N SER A 5 16.98 29.78 -17.22
CA SER A 5 17.95 29.53 -16.16
C SER A 5 17.79 28.09 -15.71
N LEU A 6 18.76 27.24 -16.05
CA LEU A 6 18.89 25.90 -15.49
C LEU A 6 19.20 26.07 -14.00
N LEU A 7 18.25 25.70 -13.14
CA LEU A 7 18.49 25.50 -11.72
C LEU A 7 19.67 24.54 -11.58
N SER A 8 20.74 25.01 -10.96
CA SER A 8 21.94 24.21 -10.70
C SER A 8 21.56 23.03 -9.82
N CYS A 9 21.54 21.83 -10.40
CA CYS A 9 21.46 20.59 -9.64
C CYS A 9 22.78 20.47 -8.86
N PRO A 10 22.78 20.44 -7.51
CA PRO A 10 24.01 20.23 -6.77
C PRO A 10 24.54 18.83 -7.12
N VAL A 11 25.69 18.78 -7.77
CA VAL A 11 26.44 17.54 -8.00
C VAL A 11 26.95 17.09 -6.63
N VAL A 12 26.26 16.13 -6.00
CA VAL A 12 26.70 15.56 -4.73
C VAL A 12 27.81 14.57 -5.01
N ARG A 13 29.05 15.01 -4.76
CA ARG A 13 30.27 14.24 -5.11
C ARG A 13 30.54 13.05 -4.17
N ASP A 14 29.91 12.99 -2.98
CA ASP A 14 30.17 11.96 -1.96
C ASP A 14 28.89 11.28 -1.41
N ALA A 15 27.88 11.13 -2.24
CA ALA A 15 26.63 10.52 -1.83
C ALA A 15 26.67 9.00 -1.84
N VAL A 16 26.43 8.36 -0.69
CA VAL A 16 26.29 6.90 -0.60
C VAL A 16 24.82 6.53 -0.52
N LEU A 17 24.37 5.67 -1.43
CA LEU A 17 23.06 5.05 -1.35
C LEU A 17 23.09 3.96 -0.28
N VAL A 18 22.33 4.16 0.81
CA VAL A 18 22.35 3.25 1.95
C VAL A 18 21.23 2.22 1.80
N LEU A 19 21.47 1.22 0.94
CA LEU A 19 20.61 0.04 0.80
C LEU A 19 20.93 -0.98 1.92
N GLY A 20 19.90 -1.50 2.59
CA GLY A 20 20.03 -2.59 3.56
C GLY A 20 20.63 -2.23 4.92
N GLN A 21 21.45 -1.18 5.07
CA GLN A 21 21.91 -0.73 6.39
C GLN A 21 20.78 -0.10 7.20
N LEU A 22 19.88 0.65 6.55
CA LEU A 22 18.67 1.15 7.20
C LEU A 22 17.83 0.00 7.79
N VAL A 23 17.64 -1.07 6.99
CA VAL A 23 16.94 -2.29 7.42
C VAL A 23 17.69 -3.02 8.53
N ARG A 24 19.02 -3.09 8.44
CA ARG A 24 19.87 -3.71 9.47
C ARG A 24 19.75 -2.98 10.80
N GLU A 25 19.80 -1.65 10.80
CA GLU A 25 19.66 -0.83 12.00
C GLU A 25 18.25 -0.93 12.58
N ALA A 26 17.21 -0.94 11.73
CA ALA A 26 15.84 -1.18 12.15
C ALA A 26 15.68 -2.55 12.86
N ARG A 27 16.34 -3.60 12.36
CA ARG A 27 16.37 -4.92 13.01
C ARG A 27 17.07 -4.88 14.37
N VAL A 28 18.20 -4.17 14.48
CA VAL A 28 18.96 -4.05 15.73
C VAL A 28 18.17 -3.27 16.78
N ALA A 29 17.53 -2.17 16.38
CA ALA A 29 16.73 -1.32 17.26
C ALA A 29 15.54 -2.07 17.88
N ARG A 30 14.93 -3.02 17.15
CA ARG A 30 13.90 -3.92 17.68
C ARG A 30 14.38 -4.93 18.73
N ARG A 31 15.67 -4.94 19.11
CA ARG A 31 16.29 -5.77 20.16
C ARG A 31 15.79 -7.21 20.15
N TRP A 32 16.36 -8.04 19.26
CA TRP A 32 16.09 -9.47 19.27
C TRP A 32 16.82 -10.17 20.42
N THR A 33 16.13 -10.34 21.55
CA THR A 33 16.33 -11.49 22.46
C THR A 33 15.44 -12.64 21.98
N ARG A 34 15.96 -13.51 21.10
CA ARG A 34 15.63 -14.94 21.14
C ARG A 34 16.63 -15.73 20.29
N ASP A 35 17.40 -16.53 21.01
CA ASP A 35 18.15 -17.74 20.66
C ASP A 35 18.85 -17.82 19.29
N GLY A 36 20.16 -18.02 19.35
CA GLY A 36 21.03 -18.15 18.19
C GLY A 36 20.71 -19.41 17.40
N ARG A 37 20.36 -19.25 16.12
CA ARG A 37 20.66 -20.22 15.07
C ARG A 37 20.91 -19.51 13.74
N THR A 38 21.97 -19.99 13.10
CA THR A 38 22.62 -19.52 11.88
C THR A 38 21.77 -19.78 10.63
N GLY A 39 21.81 -18.82 9.70
CA GLY A 39 21.34 -18.99 8.31
C GLY A 39 19.87 -18.67 8.11
N GLU A 40 19.56 -17.50 7.53
CA GLU A 40 18.33 -17.18 6.75
C GLU A 40 18.25 -15.65 6.61
N LYS A 41 18.98 -15.05 5.67
CA LYS A 41 19.05 -13.57 5.54
C LYS A 41 17.73 -12.95 5.04
N GLU A 42 16.91 -13.75 4.35
CA GLU A 42 15.71 -13.30 3.62
C GLU A 42 14.43 -13.38 4.47
N GLN A 43 14.24 -14.46 5.24
CA GLN A 43 13.11 -14.57 6.20
C GLN A 43 13.15 -13.50 7.31
N ARG A 44 14.36 -12.97 7.61
CA ARG A 44 14.59 -11.93 8.63
C ARG A 44 14.07 -10.54 8.24
N ALA A 45 13.64 -10.31 7.00
CA ALA A 45 13.00 -9.05 6.59
C ALA A 45 11.53 -8.95 7.04
N ARG A 46 10.90 -10.08 7.36
CA ARG A 46 9.49 -10.15 7.78
C ARG A 46 9.18 -9.42 9.11
N TYR A 47 10.20 -9.06 9.89
CA TYR A 47 10.02 -8.44 11.19
C TYR A 47 10.32 -6.94 11.23
N VAL A 48 10.82 -6.37 10.13
CA VAL A 48 10.95 -4.91 10.01
C VAL A 48 9.60 -4.35 9.61
N THR A 49 9.21 -3.26 10.26
CA THR A 49 7.99 -2.52 9.99
C THR A 49 8.33 -1.09 9.59
N SER A 50 7.40 -0.41 8.93
CA SER A 50 7.53 1.00 8.58
C SER A 50 7.87 1.90 9.78
N PRO A 51 7.26 1.72 10.98
CA PRO A 51 7.69 2.43 12.18
C PRO A 51 9.17 2.23 12.55
N ASP A 52 9.76 1.06 12.29
CA ASP A 52 11.19 0.83 12.57
C ASP A 52 12.08 1.54 11.55
N VAL A 53 11.69 1.50 10.27
CA VAL A 53 12.33 2.28 9.19
C VAL A 53 12.29 3.76 9.53
N LEU A 54 11.13 4.25 9.97
CA LEU A 54 10.93 5.62 10.37
C LEU A 54 11.80 6.04 11.56
N ALA A 55 11.92 5.19 12.57
CA ALA A 55 12.75 5.46 13.74
C ALA A 55 14.23 5.66 13.34
N VAL A 56 14.75 4.82 12.43
CA VAL A 56 16.11 4.98 11.89
C VAL A 56 16.25 6.27 11.10
N LEU A 57 15.26 6.60 10.25
CA LEU A 57 15.27 7.84 9.48
C LEU A 57 15.24 9.08 10.38
N ARG A 58 14.40 9.11 11.40
CA ARG A 58 14.33 10.23 12.36
C ARG A 58 15.60 10.37 13.19
N ARG A 59 16.22 9.26 13.58
CA ARG A 59 17.47 9.26 14.35
C ARG A 59 18.65 9.85 13.56
N HIS A 60 18.68 9.60 12.26
CA HIS A 60 19.81 9.97 11.41
C HIS A 60 19.48 11.08 10.41
N GLY A 61 18.26 11.57 10.38
CA GLY A 61 17.79 12.56 9.41
C GLY A 61 17.96 14.00 9.90
N PRO A 62 17.71 14.97 9.01
CA PRO A 62 17.76 16.38 9.38
C PRO A 62 16.66 16.75 10.37
N THR A 63 16.97 17.57 11.38
CA THR A 63 15.99 17.99 12.40
C THR A 63 14.75 18.70 11.81
N ARG A 64 14.89 19.36 10.65
CA ARG A 64 13.81 20.12 9.99
C ARG A 64 13.07 19.33 8.91
N ALA A 65 13.41 18.07 8.67
CA ALA A 65 12.78 17.24 7.65
C ALA A 65 12.15 16.01 8.30
N ASP A 66 10.82 16.02 8.46
CA ASP A 66 10.09 14.86 8.99
C ASP A 66 9.79 13.85 7.86
N PRO A 67 10.35 12.63 7.91
CA PRO A 67 10.09 11.60 6.91
C PRO A 67 8.71 10.95 7.03
N SER A 68 7.94 11.25 8.08
CA SER A 68 6.67 10.56 8.37
C SER A 68 5.58 10.69 7.32
N PRO A 69 5.23 11.89 6.82
CA PRO A 69 4.19 12.01 5.80
C PRO A 69 4.56 11.25 4.53
N GLU A 70 5.84 11.28 4.14
CA GLU A 70 6.35 10.62 2.94
C GLU A 70 6.35 9.10 3.08
N LEU A 71 6.84 8.55 4.20
CA LEU A 71 6.84 7.10 4.42
C LEU A 71 5.41 6.56 4.54
N PHE A 72 4.51 7.31 5.17
CA PHE A 72 3.09 6.96 5.27
C PHE A 72 2.40 6.98 3.90
N ALA A 73 2.73 7.98 3.07
CA ALA A 73 2.25 8.07 1.69
C ALA A 73 2.71 6.88 0.84
N ARG A 74 3.95 6.40 1.00
CA ARG A 74 4.45 5.23 0.28
C ARG A 74 3.66 3.96 0.59
N ILE A 75 3.32 3.74 1.86
CA ILE A 75 2.48 2.60 2.25
C ILE A 75 1.07 2.73 1.65
N ALA A 76 0.48 3.93 1.70
CA ALA A 76 -0.82 4.18 1.09
C ALA A 76 -0.79 3.93 -0.42
N PHE A 77 0.28 4.35 -1.10
CA PHE A 77 0.48 4.14 -2.53
C PHE A 77 0.70 2.67 -2.86
N ALA A 78 1.55 1.95 -2.12
CA ALA A 78 1.75 0.51 -2.28
C ALA A 78 0.44 -0.26 -2.18
N LYS A 79 -0.43 0.10 -1.23
CA LYS A 79 -1.80 -0.42 -1.15
C LYS A 79 -2.63 -0.06 -2.38
N ALA A 80 -2.60 1.20 -2.81
CA ALA A 80 -3.34 1.68 -3.97
C ALA A 80 -3.00 0.94 -5.26
N ILE A 81 -1.74 0.55 -5.46
CA ILE A 81 -1.31 -0.22 -6.64
C ILE A 81 -1.23 -1.73 -6.39
N SER A 82 -1.81 -2.23 -5.29
CA SER A 82 -1.75 -3.65 -4.91
C SER A 82 -0.32 -4.22 -4.87
N ASN A 83 0.69 -3.39 -4.61
CA ASN A 83 2.07 -3.83 -4.50
C ASN A 83 2.24 -4.66 -3.22
N SER A 84 2.27 -5.98 -3.38
CA SER A 84 2.48 -6.93 -2.29
C SER A 84 3.96 -7.18 -1.99
N ASP A 85 4.88 -6.71 -2.84
CA ASP A 85 6.33 -6.95 -2.73
C ASP A 85 7.09 -5.75 -2.15
N ASP A 86 6.38 -4.74 -1.62
CA ASP A 86 6.98 -3.59 -0.96
C ASP A 86 7.61 -3.99 0.39
N HIS A 87 8.88 -4.39 0.34
CA HIS A 87 9.66 -4.85 1.48
C HIS A 87 10.49 -3.71 2.08
N ALA A 88 10.96 -3.88 3.32
CA ALA A 88 11.86 -2.91 3.97
C ALA A 88 13.09 -2.52 3.13
N ARG A 89 13.58 -3.40 2.23
CA ARG A 89 14.72 -3.14 1.34
C ARG A 89 14.41 -2.14 0.21
N ASN A 90 13.14 -1.89 -0.07
CA ASN A 90 12.65 -0.94 -1.07
C ASN A 90 12.56 0.49 -0.49
N HIS A 91 12.88 0.64 0.80
CA HIS A 91 13.04 1.93 1.45
C HIS A 91 14.53 2.20 1.70
N ALA A 92 15.09 3.10 0.91
CA ALA A 92 16.47 3.55 1.06
C ALA A 92 16.54 5.03 1.44
N ALA A 93 17.69 5.39 1.98
CA ALA A 93 18.04 6.76 2.30
C ALA A 93 19.33 7.16 1.61
N PHE A 94 19.36 8.42 1.21
CA PHE A 94 20.53 9.15 0.77
C PHE A 94 21.36 9.52 1.99
N TRP A 95 22.67 9.33 1.95
CA TRP A 95 23.60 9.80 2.96
C TRP A 95 24.50 10.89 2.37
N ASP A 96 24.44 12.09 2.94
CA ASP A 96 25.24 13.25 2.52
C ASP A 96 26.55 13.42 3.31
N GLY A 97 26.89 12.45 4.18
CA GLY A 97 28.00 12.56 5.13
C GLY A 97 27.57 12.90 6.56
N HIS A 98 26.37 13.45 6.74
CA HIS A 98 25.85 13.93 8.03
C HIS A 98 24.45 13.40 8.35
N HIS A 99 23.54 13.45 7.38
CA HIS A 99 22.13 13.13 7.53
C HIS A 99 21.67 12.08 6.51
N ARG A 100 20.63 11.35 6.90
CA ARG A 100 19.90 10.39 6.09
C ARG A 100 18.55 10.95 5.68
N SER A 101 18.34 11.10 4.38
CA SER A 101 17.06 11.55 3.82
C SER A 101 16.47 10.47 2.92
N LEU A 102 15.16 10.25 2.95
CA LEU A 102 14.52 9.28 2.04
C LEU A 102 14.85 9.64 0.58
N ILE A 103 15.28 8.65 -0.20
CA ILE A 103 15.37 8.81 -1.66
C ILE A 103 13.98 8.70 -2.28
N PRO A 104 13.75 9.18 -3.52
CA PRO A 104 12.52 8.92 -4.24
C PRO A 104 12.12 7.43 -4.18
N ALA A 105 10.81 7.15 -4.13
CA ALA A 105 10.32 5.78 -4.12
C ALA A 105 10.74 5.05 -5.40
N TYR A 106 11.11 3.78 -5.27
CA TYR A 106 11.58 2.93 -6.36
C TYR A 106 11.05 1.51 -6.16
N ASP A 107 11.20 0.67 -7.18
CA ASP A 107 10.72 -0.72 -7.16
C ASP A 107 9.21 -0.81 -6.85
N LEU A 108 8.45 0.08 -7.49
CA LEU A 108 6.99 0.16 -7.40
C LEU A 108 6.40 -0.66 -8.54
N ALA A 109 5.92 -1.86 -8.21
CA ALA A 109 5.31 -2.76 -9.18
C ALA A 109 3.86 -3.06 -8.78
N PRO A 110 2.87 -2.75 -9.64
CA PRO A 110 1.51 -3.18 -9.40
C PRO A 110 1.43 -4.71 -9.33
N GLY A 111 0.89 -5.22 -8.23
CA GLY A 111 0.88 -6.65 -7.94
C GLY A 111 -0.43 -7.33 -8.34
N ASN A 112 -0.34 -8.46 -9.03
CA ASN A 112 -1.50 -9.31 -9.28
C ASN A 112 -2.06 -9.81 -7.94
N ARG A 113 -3.37 -9.73 -7.77
CA ARG A 113 -4.07 -10.26 -6.60
C ARG A 113 -5.41 -10.86 -7.01
N SER A 114 -5.80 -11.94 -6.34
CA SER A 114 -7.12 -12.53 -6.46
C SER A 114 -8.01 -12.03 -5.31
N GLY A 115 -9.15 -11.42 -5.67
CA GLY A 115 -10.14 -10.96 -4.70
C GLY A 115 -9.76 -9.70 -3.91
N GLU A 116 -10.45 -9.51 -2.79
CA GLU A 116 -10.43 -8.29 -1.98
C GLU A 116 -9.49 -8.38 -0.75
N THR A 117 -8.97 -9.57 -0.46
CA THR A 117 -8.01 -9.80 0.61
C THR A 117 -6.59 -9.93 0.07
N ALA A 118 -5.62 -9.34 0.78
CA ALA A 118 -4.19 -9.60 0.59
C ALA A 118 -3.43 -9.15 1.85
N SER A 119 -2.11 -9.25 1.80
CA SER A 119 -1.21 -8.76 2.86
C SER A 119 -0.03 -8.00 2.25
N GLN A 120 0.43 -6.97 2.97
CA GLN A 120 1.63 -6.21 2.61
C GLN A 120 2.91 -6.93 3.04
N ALA A 121 3.98 -6.77 2.27
CA ALA A 121 5.32 -7.28 2.56
C ALA A 121 6.03 -6.52 3.69
N LEU A 122 5.77 -5.22 3.85
CA LEU A 122 6.18 -4.44 5.02
C LEU A 122 5.01 -4.30 6.00
N GLY A 123 5.25 -4.58 7.29
CA GLY A 123 4.26 -4.28 8.33
C GLY A 123 4.16 -2.77 8.55
N TYR A 124 2.96 -2.22 8.61
CA TYR A 124 2.76 -0.76 8.72
C TYR A 124 2.51 -0.26 10.15
N GLY A 125 2.15 -1.14 11.08
CA GLY A 125 2.02 -0.79 12.51
C GLY A 125 3.07 -1.47 13.39
N ARG A 126 3.08 -1.12 14.69
CA ARG A 126 4.08 -1.62 15.67
C ARG A 126 4.00 -3.14 15.82
N SER A 127 2.78 -3.69 15.75
CA SER A 127 2.52 -5.12 15.91
C SER A 127 2.72 -5.91 14.62
N GLY A 128 3.12 -5.25 13.53
CA GLY A 128 3.35 -5.89 12.24
C GLY A 128 2.07 -6.07 11.43
N GLU A 129 1.09 -5.19 11.60
CA GLU A 129 -0.15 -5.14 10.83
C GLU A 129 0.14 -5.07 9.33
N ARG A 130 -0.54 -5.90 8.54
CA ARG A 130 -0.29 -6.09 7.10
C ARG A 130 -1.55 -6.09 6.23
N ARG A 131 -2.72 -5.89 6.82
CA ARG A 131 -4.01 -5.94 6.12
C ARG A 131 -4.08 -4.90 5.00
N VAL A 132 -4.76 -5.25 3.91
CA VAL A 132 -4.89 -4.39 2.71
C VAL A 132 -5.60 -3.07 2.95
N PRO A 133 -6.80 -3.01 3.56
CA PRO A 133 -7.62 -1.80 3.52
C PRO A 133 -6.84 -0.57 3.96
N ALA A 134 -6.96 0.52 3.21
CA ALA A 134 -6.34 1.80 3.51
C ALA A 134 -6.88 2.38 4.82
N ALA A 135 -8.15 2.11 5.16
CA ALA A 135 -8.71 2.43 6.47
C ALA A 135 -7.93 1.80 7.63
N ALA A 136 -7.38 0.59 7.44
CA ALA A 136 -6.58 -0.08 8.48
C ALA A 136 -5.22 0.61 8.74
N LEU A 137 -4.78 1.51 7.85
CA LEU A 137 -3.58 2.31 8.04
C LEU A 137 -3.82 3.50 8.98
N LEU A 138 -5.03 4.05 9.03
CA LEU A 138 -5.36 5.26 9.79
C LEU A 138 -5.05 5.15 11.29
N PRO A 139 -5.40 4.06 12.00
CA PRO A 139 -5.07 3.91 13.43
C PRO A 139 -3.55 3.88 13.71
N THR A 140 -2.72 3.66 12.67
CA THR A 140 -1.26 3.65 12.80
C THR A 140 -0.61 5.01 12.53
N ALA A 141 -1.38 6.03 12.10
CA ALA A 141 -0.85 7.38 11.89
C ALA A 141 -0.08 7.94 13.11
N PRO A 142 -0.59 7.81 14.37
CA PRO A 142 0.14 8.28 15.55
C PRO A 142 1.45 7.53 15.81
N VAL A 143 1.54 6.27 15.37
CA VAL A 143 2.78 5.48 15.45
C VAL A 143 3.86 6.08 14.56
N CYS A 144 3.45 6.61 13.40
CA CYS A 144 4.32 7.34 12.49
C CYS A 144 4.49 8.81 12.91
N GLY A 145 3.87 9.26 14.00
CA GLY A 145 3.95 10.66 14.44
C GLY A 145 3.12 11.63 13.58
N LEU A 146 2.07 11.14 12.94
CA LEU A 146 1.01 11.95 12.34
C LEU A 146 -0.22 11.87 13.24
N ASP A 147 -1.01 12.93 13.34
CA ASP A 147 -2.35 12.79 13.91
C ASP A 147 -3.30 12.05 12.93
N LEU A 148 -4.50 11.70 13.40
CA LEU A 148 -5.48 10.98 12.59
C LEU A 148 -5.96 11.78 11.37
N ARG A 149 -6.04 13.11 11.48
CA ARG A 149 -6.49 14.00 10.40
C ARG A 149 -5.40 14.10 9.34
N GLU A 150 -4.15 14.28 9.74
CA GLU A 150 -2.97 14.28 8.86
C GLU A 150 -2.85 12.93 8.14
N GLY A 151 -2.95 11.82 8.87
CA GLY A 151 -2.94 10.48 8.29
C GLY A 151 -4.05 10.28 7.27
N ARG A 152 -5.28 10.68 7.59
CA ARG A 152 -6.42 10.63 6.66
C ARG A 152 -6.16 11.49 5.41
N ALA A 153 -5.72 12.72 5.58
CA ALA A 153 -5.41 13.62 4.47
C ALA A 153 -4.34 13.05 3.53
N VAL A 154 -3.31 12.38 4.07
CA VAL A 154 -2.30 11.69 3.26
C VAL A 154 -2.90 10.54 2.46
N VAL A 155 -3.73 9.69 3.09
CA VAL A 155 -4.38 8.57 2.39
C VAL A 155 -5.29 9.07 1.28
N GLU A 156 -6.17 10.02 1.57
CA GLU A 156 -7.12 10.58 0.60
C GLU A 156 -6.39 11.25 -0.58
N ARG A 157 -5.35 12.04 -0.30
CA ARG A 157 -4.51 12.64 -1.33
C ARG A 157 -3.88 11.60 -2.25
N ILE A 158 -3.36 10.51 -1.69
CA ILE A 158 -2.72 9.45 -2.48
C ILE A 158 -3.74 8.69 -3.32
N LEU A 159 -4.88 8.31 -2.74
CA LEU A 159 -5.93 7.62 -3.48
C LEU A 159 -6.52 8.50 -4.59
N GLY A 160 -6.75 9.79 -4.29
CA GLY A 160 -7.17 10.78 -5.28
C GLY A 160 -6.15 10.94 -6.41
N ALA A 161 -4.87 11.12 -6.09
CA ALA A 161 -3.82 11.24 -7.11
C ALA A 161 -3.70 9.99 -8.00
N VAL A 162 -3.87 8.78 -7.44
CA VAL A 162 -3.88 7.53 -8.22
C VAL A 162 -5.12 7.46 -9.10
N LEU A 163 -6.28 7.88 -8.61
CA LEU A 163 -7.52 7.89 -9.38
C LEU A 163 -7.46 8.89 -10.53
N ASP A 164 -7.11 10.13 -10.23
CA ASP A 164 -7.14 11.26 -11.17
C ASP A 164 -6.01 11.16 -12.20
N GLY A 165 -4.84 10.65 -11.80
CA GLY A 165 -3.66 10.52 -12.67
C GLY A 165 -3.54 9.19 -13.41
N PHE A 166 -4.52 8.28 -13.27
CA PHE A 166 -4.40 6.93 -13.82
C PHE A 166 -4.27 6.93 -15.35
N ASP A 167 -5.16 7.64 -16.04
CA ASP A 167 -5.21 7.63 -17.51
C ASP A 167 -3.95 8.26 -18.11
N ASP A 168 -3.48 9.39 -17.55
CA ASP A 168 -2.21 10.02 -17.92
C ASP A 168 -1.02 9.08 -17.73
N ALA A 169 -0.98 8.34 -16.62
CA ALA A 169 0.08 7.37 -16.35
C ALA A 169 0.07 6.19 -17.32
N VAL A 170 -1.12 5.69 -17.68
CA VAL A 170 -1.32 4.62 -18.67
C VAL A 170 -0.87 5.06 -20.06
N GLU A 171 -1.17 6.31 -20.44
CA GLU A 171 -0.70 6.90 -21.69
C GLU A 171 0.82 7.05 -21.70
N GLN A 172 1.40 7.65 -20.65
CA GLN A 172 2.84 7.86 -20.52
C GLN A 172 3.62 6.53 -20.53
N ALA A 173 3.08 5.49 -19.88
CA ALA A 173 3.65 4.14 -19.87
C ALA A 173 3.41 3.37 -21.18
N ARG A 174 2.63 3.92 -22.12
CA ARG A 174 2.26 3.31 -23.41
C ARG A 174 1.65 1.92 -23.25
N VAL A 175 0.79 1.77 -22.24
CA VAL A 175 0.11 0.50 -21.98
C VAL A 175 -0.77 0.14 -23.19
N PRO A 176 -0.66 -1.08 -23.75
CA PRO A 176 -1.50 -1.52 -24.86
C PRO A 176 -2.98 -1.45 -24.51
N GLU A 177 -3.82 -1.05 -25.48
CA GLU A 177 -5.27 -0.86 -25.28
C GLU A 177 -5.95 -2.11 -24.66
N ARG A 178 -5.56 -3.30 -25.11
CA ARG A 178 -6.05 -4.60 -24.60
C ARG A 178 -5.84 -4.81 -23.09
N ASP A 179 -4.86 -4.12 -22.50
CA ASP A 179 -4.43 -4.31 -21.12
C ASP A 179 -4.93 -3.18 -20.21
N ARG A 180 -5.32 -2.02 -20.77
CA ARG A 180 -5.75 -0.83 -19.99
C ARG A 180 -6.94 -1.12 -19.08
N SER A 181 -7.95 -1.81 -19.60
CA SER A 181 -9.17 -2.16 -18.86
C SER A 181 -8.94 -3.20 -17.75
N ARG A 182 -7.78 -3.87 -17.73
CA ARG A 182 -7.44 -4.92 -16.76
C ARG A 182 -6.69 -4.40 -15.54
N LEU A 183 -6.21 -3.15 -15.60
CA LEU A 183 -5.44 -2.52 -14.53
C LEU A 183 -6.32 -1.98 -13.40
N PRO A 184 -7.31 -1.08 -13.64
CA PRO A 184 -8.14 -0.53 -12.57
C PRO A 184 -9.05 -1.60 -11.98
N GLY A 185 -9.34 -1.52 -10.67
CA GLY A 185 -10.17 -2.50 -9.96
C GLY A 185 -9.46 -3.84 -9.66
N HIS A 186 -8.32 -4.11 -10.29
CA HIS A 186 -7.58 -5.35 -10.12
C HIS A 186 -6.19 -5.09 -9.53
N LEU A 187 -5.32 -4.48 -10.33
CA LEU A 187 -3.94 -4.12 -9.98
C LEU A 187 -3.91 -2.77 -9.28
N VAL A 188 -4.60 -1.78 -9.84
CA VAL A 188 -4.65 -0.41 -9.32
C VAL A 188 -6.05 -0.13 -8.78
N LEU A 189 -6.12 0.44 -7.57
CA LEU A 189 -7.32 0.65 -6.78
C LEU A 189 -8.20 -0.60 -6.83
N ASN A 190 -7.81 -1.65 -6.12
CA ASN A 190 -8.68 -2.83 -5.94
C ASN A 190 -9.85 -2.50 -4.98
N PRO A 191 -11.07 -3.06 -5.15
CA PRO A 191 -12.21 -2.96 -4.23
C PRO A 191 -11.86 -3.07 -2.73
N GLY A 192 -10.94 -3.96 -2.37
CA GLY A 192 -10.49 -4.14 -0.99
C GLY A 192 -9.63 -3.00 -0.42
N VAL A 193 -9.15 -2.06 -1.25
CA VAL A 193 -8.27 -0.96 -0.82
C VAL A 193 -9.06 0.13 -0.07
N PRO A 194 -10.08 0.78 -0.64
CA PRO A 194 -10.86 1.77 0.09
C PRO A 194 -12.02 1.16 0.89
N HIS A 195 -12.08 -0.17 1.03
CA HIS A 195 -12.96 -0.82 1.99
C HIS A 195 -12.82 -0.16 3.38
N ASP A 196 -13.95 0.08 4.05
CA ASP A 196 -14.05 0.80 5.33
C ASP A 196 -13.58 2.27 5.36
N LEU A 197 -13.17 2.86 4.22
CA LEU A 197 -12.95 4.31 4.15
C LEU A 197 -14.30 5.02 3.96
N THR A 198 -14.86 5.51 5.06
CA THR A 198 -16.04 6.37 5.01
C THR A 198 -15.66 7.80 4.63
N GLY A 199 -16.45 8.43 3.75
CA GLY A 199 -16.54 9.88 3.61
C GLY A 199 -15.72 10.59 2.54
N VAL A 200 -14.71 10.01 1.88
CA VAL A 200 -13.87 10.77 0.91
C VAL A 200 -13.30 9.89 -0.23
N VAL A 201 -14.14 9.13 -0.92
CA VAL A 201 -13.85 8.81 -2.33
C VAL A 201 -15.13 9.03 -3.14
N THR A 202 -15.52 10.30 -3.27
CA THR A 202 -16.57 10.70 -4.21
C THR A 202 -16.08 10.40 -5.62
N GLY A 203 -16.62 9.35 -6.24
CA GLY A 203 -16.37 9.02 -7.65
C GLY A 203 -15.93 7.57 -7.92
N TRP A 204 -15.47 6.83 -6.91
CA TRP A 204 -15.02 5.45 -7.11
C TRP A 204 -16.09 4.44 -6.72
N THR A 205 -16.80 3.91 -7.72
CA THR A 205 -17.85 2.89 -7.55
C THR A 205 -17.31 1.45 -7.61
N GLY A 206 -16.02 1.22 -7.35
CA GLY A 206 -15.47 -0.13 -7.27
C GLY A 206 -15.39 -0.86 -8.61
N GLY A 207 -15.01 -0.17 -9.69
CA GLY A 207 -14.67 -0.82 -10.96
C GLY A 207 -15.80 -1.63 -11.62
N VAL A 208 -17.06 -1.39 -11.25
CA VAL A 208 -18.18 -1.88 -12.06
C VAL A 208 -18.33 -0.93 -13.23
N GLY A 209 -17.77 -1.31 -14.39
CA GLY A 209 -18.19 -0.72 -15.66
C GLY A 209 -19.71 -0.82 -15.83
N PRO A 210 -20.33 -0.01 -16.70
CA PRO A 210 -21.76 -0.07 -16.89
C PRO A 210 -22.17 -1.47 -17.40
N ALA A 211 -23.01 -2.14 -16.60
CA ALA A 211 -23.75 -3.37 -16.85
C ALA A 211 -23.01 -4.72 -16.74
N SER A 212 -23.39 -5.49 -15.71
CA SER A 212 -24.27 -6.63 -15.97
C SER A 212 -25.22 -6.83 -14.78
N ARG A 213 -26.52 -6.66 -15.02
CA ARG A 213 -27.55 -7.29 -14.18
C ARG A 213 -27.32 -8.78 -14.31
N THR A 214 -26.57 -9.37 -13.40
CA THR A 214 -26.61 -10.81 -13.18
C THR A 214 -28.04 -11.13 -12.75
N THR A 215 -28.85 -11.55 -13.71
CA THR A 215 -30.05 -12.34 -13.43
C THR A 215 -29.63 -13.42 -12.45
N ARG A 216 -30.17 -13.39 -11.24
CA ARG A 216 -30.18 -14.56 -10.36
C ARG A 216 -30.80 -15.68 -11.19
N ARG A 217 -29.97 -16.56 -11.74
CA ARG A 217 -30.42 -17.85 -12.23
C ARG A 217 -30.77 -18.61 -10.96
N ALA A 218 -32.07 -18.76 -10.71
CA ALA A 218 -32.58 -19.57 -9.62
C ALA A 218 -31.93 -20.95 -9.69
N ASP A 219 -31.37 -21.39 -8.58
CA ASP A 219 -30.94 -22.76 -8.37
C ASP A 219 -32.17 -23.67 -8.49
N PRO A 220 -32.26 -24.58 -9.47
CA PRO A 220 -33.43 -25.43 -9.65
C PRO A 220 -33.51 -26.58 -8.62
N ARG A 221 -32.66 -26.60 -7.58
CA ARG A 221 -32.62 -27.72 -6.61
C ARG A 221 -33.13 -27.39 -5.21
N GLN A 222 -33.76 -26.23 -5.02
CA GLN A 222 -34.45 -25.91 -3.76
C GLN A 222 -35.89 -25.51 -4.03
N GLY A 223 -36.73 -26.50 -4.31
CA GLY A 223 -38.15 -26.29 -4.61
C GLY A 223 -38.97 -27.57 -4.56
N ALA A 224 -38.83 -28.36 -3.50
CA ALA A 224 -39.81 -29.38 -3.14
C ALA A 224 -39.58 -29.84 -1.71
N ARG A 225 -40.28 -29.23 -0.74
CA ARG A 225 -40.70 -29.82 0.55
C ARG A 225 -41.45 -28.77 1.37
N SER A 226 -42.77 -28.72 1.20
CA SER A 226 -43.72 -28.58 2.33
C SER A 226 -45.17 -28.69 1.86
N ALA A 227 -45.87 -29.64 2.48
CA ALA A 227 -47.30 -29.68 2.79
C ALA A 227 -48.31 -29.82 1.63
N SER A 228 -48.97 -30.99 1.60
CA SER A 228 -50.43 -31.12 1.73
C SER A 228 -50.82 -32.60 1.75
N ALA A 229 -51.23 -33.09 2.92
CA ALA A 229 -52.00 -34.33 3.05
C ALA A 229 -52.86 -34.24 4.31
N GLU A 230 -53.98 -33.55 4.19
CA GLU A 230 -55.15 -33.76 5.07
C GLU A 230 -56.16 -34.63 4.30
N GLY A 231 -56.58 -35.71 4.97
CA GLY A 231 -57.94 -36.25 4.88
C GLY A 231 -58.24 -37.28 3.78
N ARG A 232 -58.23 -38.57 4.16
CA ARG A 232 -59.42 -39.43 4.00
C ARG A 232 -59.31 -40.71 4.83
N VAL A 233 -60.20 -40.79 5.81
CA VAL A 233 -60.72 -42.03 6.39
C VAL A 233 -61.85 -42.50 5.48
N GLN A 234 -61.85 -43.77 5.08
CA GLN A 234 -63.06 -44.52 4.73
C GLN A 234 -62.76 -46.04 4.72
N GLU A 235 -63.57 -46.72 5.54
CA GLU A 235 -63.86 -48.17 5.69
C GLU A 235 -62.75 -49.15 6.11
#